data_AF-A0A257PVD3-F1
#
_entry.id   AF-A0A257PVD3-F1
#
_cell.length_a   1.000
_cell.length_b   1.000
_cell.length_c   1.000
_cell.angle_alpha   90.00
_cell.angle_beta   90.00
_cell.angle_gamma   90.00
#
_symmetry.space_group_name_H-M   'P 1'
#
loop_
_entity.id
_entity.type
_entity.pdbx_description
1 polymer ?
#
loop_
_entity_poly.entity_id
_entity_poly.type
_entity_poly.pdbx_seq_one_letter_code
_entity_poly.pdbx_strand_id
1 'polypeptide(L)'
;FAGARIHGAVLFPLSSFDPAALPRDPARPIVLQCGSGKRSLTAAEMCRKAGVEVAGHLAGGIGAWAHAGLPVTSMDPATGKIIDRA
;
A
#
# COMPACT_ATOMS: atom_id res chain seq x y z
N PHE A 1 -1.10 -3.05 12.04
CA PHE A 1 -1.84 -2.71 10.81
C PHE A 1 -3.33 -3.07 10.92
N ALA A 2 -3.98 -2.84 12.06
CA ALA A 2 -5.26 -3.49 12.35
C ALA A 2 -6.52 -2.68 12.00
N GLY A 3 -6.43 -1.43 11.55
CA GLY A 3 -7.61 -0.58 11.36
C GLY A 3 -8.19 -0.56 9.95
N ALA A 4 -7.34 -0.37 8.93
CA ALA A 4 -7.78 -0.08 7.57
C ALA A 4 -6.66 -0.30 6.52
N ARG A 5 -7.03 -0.67 5.30
CA ARG A 5 -6.17 -0.70 4.09
C ARG A 5 -6.98 -0.27 2.86
N ILE A 6 -6.31 0.13 1.78
CA ILE A 6 -7.00 0.28 0.48
C ILE A 6 -7.43 -1.10 0.01
N HIS A 7 -8.61 -1.21 -0.62
CA HIS A 7 -9.12 -2.48 -1.12
C HIS A 7 -8.09 -3.15 -2.05
N GLY A 8 -7.91 -4.46 -1.89
CA GLY A 8 -6.92 -5.22 -2.67
C GLY A 8 -5.45 -4.99 -2.28
N ALA A 9 -5.12 -4.05 -1.40
CA ALA A 9 -3.74 -3.80 -0.99
C ALA A 9 -3.16 -5.02 -0.25
N VAL A 10 -1.99 -5.47 -0.68
CA VAL A 10 -1.22 -6.54 -0.04
C VAL A 10 -0.20 -5.95 0.94
N LEU A 11 0.11 -6.70 2.00
CA LEU A 11 1.05 -6.26 3.02
C LEU A 11 2.49 -6.60 2.62
N PHE A 12 3.30 -5.56 2.40
CA PHE A 12 4.76 -5.65 2.23
C PHE A 12 5.43 -4.73 3.28
N PRO A 13 5.84 -5.26 4.45
CA PRO A 13 6.43 -4.45 5.52
C PRO A 13 7.80 -3.87 5.12
N LEU A 14 8.03 -2.58 5.39
CA LEU A 14 9.30 -1.92 5.06
C LEU A 14 10.51 -2.58 5.75
N SER A 15 10.35 -3.10 6.96
CA SER A 15 11.42 -3.71 7.76
C SER A 15 12.04 -4.96 7.11
N SER A 16 11.29 -5.63 6.26
CA SER A 16 11.70 -6.84 5.53
C SER A 16 11.44 -6.69 4.04
N PHE A 17 11.46 -5.46 3.53
CA PHE A 17 11.09 -5.18 2.15
C PHE A 17 12.24 -5.54 1.22
N ASP A 18 11.94 -6.40 0.26
CA ASP A 18 12.83 -6.74 -0.85
C ASP A 18 12.16 -6.32 -2.17
N PRO A 19 12.71 -5.33 -2.91
CA PRO A 19 12.20 -4.95 -4.22
C PRO A 19 12.10 -6.12 -5.20
N ALA A 20 13.00 -7.10 -5.13
CA ALA A 20 13.01 -8.24 -6.05
C ALA A 20 11.81 -9.17 -5.85
N ALA A 21 11.20 -9.17 -4.66
CA ALA A 21 10.03 -9.98 -4.32
C ALA A 21 8.70 -9.36 -4.78
N LEU A 22 8.71 -8.16 -5.37
CA LEU A 22 7.50 -7.56 -5.93
C LEU A 22 7.01 -8.34 -7.17
N PRO A 23 5.69 -8.48 -7.36
CA PRO A 23 5.14 -9.13 -8.55
C PRO A 23 5.51 -8.34 -9.81
N ARG A 24 5.94 -9.04 -10.86
CA ARG A 24 6.30 -8.42 -12.14
C ARG A 24 5.22 -8.71 -13.16
N ASP A 25 4.15 -7.93 -13.11
CA ASP A 25 3.09 -7.98 -14.10
C ASP A 25 3.00 -6.64 -14.83
N PRO A 26 3.40 -6.57 -16.12
CA PRO A 26 3.38 -5.32 -16.89
C PRO A 26 1.96 -4.78 -17.10
N ALA A 27 0.91 -5.59 -16.96
CA ALA A 27 -0.48 -5.13 -17.06
C ALA A 27 -1.01 -4.52 -15.75
N ARG A 28 -0.29 -4.67 -14.63
CA ARG A 28 -0.73 -4.24 -13.30
C ARG A 28 0.34 -3.39 -12.61
N PRO A 29 0.32 -2.05 -12.80
CA PRO A 29 1.28 -1.16 -12.18
C PRO A 29 1.20 -1.22 -10.64
N ILE A 30 2.37 -1.20 -10.00
CA ILE A 30 2.47 -1.22 -8.53
C ILE A 30 2.47 0.21 -7.99
N VAL A 31 1.58 0.47 -7.04
CA VAL A 31 1.61 1.69 -6.21
C VAL A 31 1.90 1.30 -4.77
N LEU A 32 2.93 1.90 -4.19
CA LEU A 32 3.33 1.68 -2.80
C LEU A 32 2.57 2.63 -1.87
N GLN A 33 2.10 2.16 -0.72
CA GLN A 33 1.44 3.01 0.27
C GLN A 33 1.86 2.66 1.69
N CYS A 34 1.82 3.66 2.58
CA CYS A 34 1.89 3.44 4.01
C CYS A 34 0.94 4.40 4.75
N GLY A 35 1.04 4.47 6.08
CA GLY A 35 0.22 5.38 6.91
C GLY A 35 0.21 6.85 6.43
N SER A 36 1.40 7.43 6.25
CA SER A 36 1.60 8.86 5.98
C SER A 36 2.45 9.16 4.73
N GLY A 37 2.78 8.14 3.93
CA GLY A 37 3.64 8.26 2.74
C GLY A 37 5.14 8.11 2.99
N LYS A 38 5.64 8.32 4.22
CA LYS A 38 7.09 8.27 4.53
C LYS A 38 7.74 6.92 4.23
N ARG A 39 7.14 5.82 4.69
CA ARG A 39 7.69 4.47 4.49
C ARG A 39 7.60 4.02 3.03
N SER A 40 6.52 4.39 2.35
CA SER A 40 6.35 4.04 0.93
C SER A 40 7.29 4.84 0.02
N LEU A 41 7.65 6.07 0.39
CA LEU A 41 8.72 6.81 -0.28
C LEU A 41 10.06 6.07 -0.15
N THR A 42 10.43 5.63 1.07
CA THR A 42 11.65 4.82 1.28
C THR A 42 11.62 3.54 0.44
N ALA A 43 10.49 2.83 0.39
CA ALA A 43 10.35 1.63 -0.44
C ALA A 43 10.48 1.93 -1.94
N ALA A 44 9.94 3.06 -2.42
CA ALA A 44 10.09 3.49 -3.82
C ALA A 44 11.55 3.80 -4.16
N GLU A 45 12.29 4.43 -3.26
CA GLU A 45 13.74 4.66 -3.42
C GLU A 45 14.53 3.34 -3.46
N MET A 46 14.16 2.35 -2.65
CA MET A 46 14.75 1.01 -2.70
C MET A 46 14.48 0.34 -4.07
N CYS A 47 13.26 0.43 -4.60
CA CYS A 47 12.91 -0.09 -5.92
C CYS A 47 13.75 0.58 -7.02
N ARG A 48 13.87 1.91 -6.98
CA ARG A 48 14.68 2.68 -7.92
C ARG A 48 16.14 2.25 -7.89
N LYS A 49 16.73 2.06 -6.71
CA LYS A 49 18.12 1.58 -6.56
C LYS A 49 18.31 0.15 -7.08
N ALA A 50 17.29 -0.69 -6.98
CA ALA A 50 17.29 -2.08 -7.44
C ALA A 50 16.92 -2.24 -8.92
N GLY A 51 16.56 -1.16 -9.63
CA GLY A 51 16.06 -1.23 -11.01
C GLY A 51 14.70 -1.93 -11.14
N VAL A 52 13.90 -1.95 -10.06
CA VAL A 52 12.54 -2.50 -10.06
C VAL A 52 11.55 -1.38 -10.31
N GLU A 53 10.71 -1.55 -11.33
CA GLU A 53 9.71 -0.56 -11.71
C GLU A 53 8.49 -0.63 -10.79
N VAL A 54 8.08 0.55 -10.30
CA VAL A 54 6.81 0.79 -9.63
C VAL A 54 6.24 2.08 -10.22
N ALA A 55 4.91 2.16 -10.36
CA ALA A 55 4.27 3.37 -10.88
C ALA A 55 4.41 4.56 -9.92
N GLY A 56 4.64 4.30 -8.63
CA GLY A 56 4.99 5.31 -7.66
C GLY A 56 4.61 4.94 -6.24
N HIS A 57 4.49 5.96 -5.40
CA HIS A 57 3.95 5.81 -4.06
C HIS A 57 2.85 6.84 -3.80
N LEU A 58 1.91 6.49 -2.92
CA LEU A 58 0.84 7.37 -2.50
C LEU A 58 1.38 8.45 -1.55
N ALA A 59 1.45 9.69 -2.02
CA ALA A 59 1.80 10.84 -1.19
C ALA A 59 0.76 11.04 -0.08
N GLY A 60 1.21 11.35 1.14
CA GLY A 60 0.34 11.45 2.32
C GLY A 60 -0.22 10.11 2.84
N GLY A 61 -0.01 9.00 2.11
CA GLY A 61 -0.40 7.66 2.53
C GLY A 61 -1.91 7.44 2.61
N ILE A 62 -2.31 6.33 3.24
CA ILE A 62 -3.73 6.01 3.45
C ILE A 62 -4.45 7.05 4.32
N GLY A 63 -3.72 7.85 5.13
CA GLY A 63 -4.30 8.97 5.85
C GLY A 63 -4.87 10.03 4.90
N ALA A 64 -4.08 10.49 3.91
CA ALA A 64 -4.56 11.45 2.91
C ALA A 64 -5.68 10.88 2.03
N TRP A 65 -5.61 9.59 1.70
CA TRP A 65 -6.68 8.87 1.00
C TRP A 65 -8.01 8.91 1.75
N ALA A 66 -8.00 8.55 3.04
CA ALA A 66 -9.19 8.61 3.88
C ALA A 66 -9.70 10.04 4.07
N HIS A 67 -8.79 11.02 4.25
CA HIS A 67 -9.17 12.44 4.32
C HIS A 67 -9.83 12.96 3.03
N ALA A 68 -9.51 12.37 1.89
CA ALA A 68 -10.16 12.67 0.61
C ALA A 68 -11.54 12.00 0.46
N GLY A 69 -12.04 11.27 1.48
CA GLY A 69 -13.30 10.55 1.43
C GLY A 69 -13.28 9.31 0.54
N LEU A 70 -12.09 8.78 0.24
CA LEU A 70 -11.93 7.59 -0.57
C LEU A 70 -12.04 6.32 0.29
N PRO A 71 -12.63 5.24 -0.24
CA PRO A 71 -12.98 4.08 0.56
C PRO A 71 -11.74 3.35 1.09
N VAL A 72 -11.83 2.95 2.35
CA VAL A 72 -10.87 2.06 3.00
C VAL A 72 -11.57 0.80 3.47
N THR A 73 -10.85 -0.30 3.41
CA THR A 73 -11.33 -1.60 3.79
C THR A 73 -10.89 -1.94 5.20
N SER A 74 -11.82 -2.45 5.99
CA SER A 74 -11.56 -2.97 7.35
C SER A 74 -12.05 -4.41 7.47
N MET A 75 -11.53 -5.13 8.45
CA MET A 75 -12.04 -6.44 8.81
C MET A 75 -13.11 -6.27 9.90
N ASP A 76 -14.30 -6.79 9.66
CA ASP A 76 -15.32 -6.90 10.69
C ASP A 76 -14.83 -7.88 11.79
N PRO A 77 -14.66 -7.43 13.04
CA PRO A 77 -14.14 -8.30 14.10
C PRO A 77 -15.12 -9.43 14.48
N ALA A 78 -16.42 -9.29 14.19
CA ALA A 78 -17.41 -10.31 14.51
C ALA A 78 -17.54 -11.38 13.42
N THR A 79 -17.38 -10.99 12.15
CA THR A 79 -17.63 -11.89 11.01
C THR A 79 -16.38 -12.26 10.22
N GLY A 80 -15.25 -11.57 10.45
CA GLY A 80 -14.03 -11.68 9.65
C GLY A 80 -14.17 -11.15 8.22
N LYS A 81 -15.35 -10.62 7.85
CA LYS A 81 -15.60 -10.13 6.49
C LYS A 81 -14.82 -8.86 6.23
N ILE A 82 -14.33 -8.76 5.00
CA ILE A 82 -13.71 -7.58 4.44
C ILE A 82 -14.84 -6.63 4.01
N ILE A 83 -14.88 -5.43 4.58
CA ILE A 83 -15.92 -4.42 4.31
C ILE A 83 -15.26 -3.11 3.92
N ASP A 84 -15.69 -2.56 2.79
CA ASP A 84 -15.30 -1.22 2.34
C ASP A 84 -16.15 -0.16 3.05
N ARG A 85 -15.49 0.89 3.55
CA ARG A 85 -16.09 2.02 4.27
C ARG A 85 -15.59 3.32 3.67
N ALA A 86 -16.49 4.25 3.43
CA ALA A 86 -16.17 5.62 3.00
C ALA A 86 -15.88 6.51 4.22
#